data_AF-A0A7C5TE53-F1
#
_entry.id   AF-A0A7C5TE53-F1
#
_cell.length_a   1.000
_cell.length_b   1.000
_cell.length_c   1.000
_cell.angle_alpha   90.00
_cell.angle_beta   90.00
_cell.angle_gamma   90.00
#
_symmetry.space_group_name_H-M   'P 1'
#
loop_
_entity.id
_entity.type
_entity.pdbx_description
1 polymer ?
#
loop_
_entity_poly.entity_id
_entity_poly.type
_entity_poly.pdbx_seq_one_letter_code
_entity_poly.pdbx_strand_id
1 'polypeptide(L)'
;MDYITIKLPFNVDGDVAKELLSTAWLFKTATYRVLSSARRGLLPGNRIGWKDMFRGIAYEVIPNRRYADGAAILVMSIYESCRELGIDFRSVELSDWLVFQQSELEYPNRNITLKPNHEFHITTIKYDGSIGRVVVRPTVPGSYRQLLDAIITGRVEYMGRVVIIDYGVRNNRLWVHGEVQVTVPLDVYYERMARHRRNAGKLIGGVDVNTDRINLVIIDEDGELIDHRTFWFSEVTTRGFPKHKAWSIISMRIHELLDYTYNNGVKTLFLENPEVLGRLRLVWIMNGDRKHENYNYKVSVFRSSIIERIAMKAPLYSIRVRYVNPKGTTNSTEHEELMRRYGLDRHTASAYLTALRGLKHQR
;
A
#
# COMPACT_ATOMS: atom_id res chain seq x y z
N MET A 1 7.34 7.67 11.72
CA MET A 1 6.62 6.50 12.25
C MET A 1 5.92 5.89 11.07
N ASP A 2 6.19 4.62 10.79
CA ASP A 2 5.66 3.94 9.61
C ASP A 2 4.35 3.22 9.95
N TYR A 3 3.47 3.13 8.96
CA TYR A 3 2.14 2.57 9.13
C TYR A 3 1.80 1.59 8.03
N ILE A 4 0.94 0.63 8.34
CA ILE A 4 0.31 -0.23 7.35
C ILE A 4 -1.20 -0.01 7.36
N THR A 5 -1.80 0.03 6.17
CA THR A 5 -3.25 0.10 6.02
C THR A 5 -3.80 -1.23 5.55
N ILE A 6 -4.61 -1.86 6.41
CA ILE A 6 -5.37 -3.06 6.10
C ILE A 6 -6.64 -2.65 5.39
N LYS A 7 -7.05 -3.39 4.36
CA LYS A 7 -8.26 -3.13 3.57
C LYS A 7 -9.25 -4.27 3.78
N LEU A 8 -10.43 -3.95 4.31
CA LEU A 8 -11.46 -4.92 4.67
C LEU A 8 -12.73 -4.63 3.83
N PRO A 9 -12.97 -5.40 2.76
CA PRO A 9 -14.09 -5.13 1.85
C PRO A 9 -15.44 -5.44 2.50
N PHE A 10 -16.48 -4.68 2.14
CA PHE A 10 -17.85 -4.90 2.58
C PHE A 10 -18.85 -4.65 1.44
N ASN A 11 -20.06 -5.18 1.62
CA ASN A 11 -21.22 -4.86 0.80
C ASN A 11 -22.38 -4.50 1.73
N VAL A 12 -23.08 -3.41 1.44
CA VAL A 12 -24.25 -2.96 2.20
C VAL A 12 -25.30 -2.41 1.25
N ASP A 13 -26.53 -2.32 1.72
CA ASP A 13 -27.65 -1.80 0.95
C ASP A 13 -28.61 -0.98 1.83
N GLY A 14 -29.66 -0.44 1.21
CA GLY A 14 -30.73 0.28 1.92
C GLY A 14 -30.22 1.53 2.63
N ASP A 15 -30.69 1.77 3.86
CA ASP A 15 -30.38 3.00 4.60
C ASP A 15 -28.91 3.09 5.02
N VAL A 16 -28.25 1.96 5.29
CA VAL A 16 -26.80 1.94 5.55
C VAL A 16 -26.03 2.47 4.35
N ALA A 17 -26.38 2.01 3.13
CA ALA A 17 -25.76 2.50 1.91
C ALA A 17 -26.00 4.02 1.70
N LYS A 18 -27.22 4.50 1.97
CA LYS A 18 -27.57 5.93 1.86
C LYS A 18 -26.69 6.80 2.77
N GLU A 19 -26.55 6.40 4.03
CA GLU A 19 -25.81 7.18 5.03
C GLU A 19 -24.29 7.16 4.79
N LEU A 20 -23.73 6.04 4.31
CA LEU A 20 -22.33 6.00 3.91
C LEU A 20 -22.06 6.91 2.70
N LEU A 21 -22.95 6.90 1.70
CA LEU A 21 -22.83 7.75 0.52
C LEU A 21 -22.99 9.22 0.86
N SER A 22 -23.97 9.60 1.69
CA SER A 22 -24.13 11.00 2.12
C SER A 22 -22.87 11.50 2.81
N THR A 23 -22.31 10.70 3.72
CA THR A 23 -21.07 11.04 4.44
C THR A 23 -19.88 11.21 3.47
N ALA A 24 -19.72 10.30 2.51
CA ALA A 24 -18.64 10.35 1.52
C ALA A 24 -18.75 11.58 0.61
N TRP A 25 -19.97 11.92 0.16
CA TRP A 25 -20.21 13.11 -0.66
C TRP A 25 -19.96 14.42 0.10
N LEU A 26 -20.41 14.50 1.35
CA LEU A 26 -20.14 15.66 2.21
C LEU A 26 -18.65 15.82 2.48
N PHE A 27 -17.94 14.71 2.77
CA PHE A 27 -16.49 14.73 2.99
C PHE A 27 -15.72 15.16 1.72
N LYS A 28 -16.11 14.64 0.55
CA LYS A 28 -15.56 15.06 -0.75
C LYS A 28 -15.75 16.56 -0.93
N THR A 29 -16.97 17.06 -0.75
CA THR A 29 -17.30 18.49 -0.88
C THR A 29 -16.49 19.36 0.08
N ALA A 30 -16.35 18.93 1.34
CA ALA A 30 -15.52 19.60 2.33
C ALA A 30 -14.05 19.68 1.87
N THR A 31 -13.53 18.59 1.30
CA THR A 31 -12.15 18.53 0.80
C THR A 31 -11.94 19.46 -0.40
N TYR A 32 -12.90 19.55 -1.33
CA TYR A 32 -12.86 20.53 -2.43
C TYR A 32 -12.88 21.98 -1.91
N ARG A 33 -13.69 22.28 -0.89
CA ARG A 33 -13.70 23.62 -0.27
C ARG A 33 -12.37 23.96 0.37
N VAL A 34 -11.79 23.03 1.13
CA VAL A 34 -10.47 23.21 1.73
C VAL A 34 -9.40 23.41 0.65
N LEU A 35 -9.37 22.59 -0.40
CA LEU A 35 -8.41 22.73 -1.50
C LEU A 35 -8.53 24.09 -2.19
N SER A 36 -9.76 24.54 -2.48
CA SER A 36 -10.01 25.83 -3.11
C SER A 36 -9.53 27.01 -2.25
N SER A 37 -9.72 26.92 -0.93
CA SER A 37 -9.22 27.91 0.03
C SER A 37 -7.70 27.87 0.13
N ALA A 38 -7.11 26.68 0.27
CA ALA A 38 -5.67 26.46 0.40
C ALA A 38 -4.87 27.02 -0.79
N ARG A 39 -5.44 27.03 -2.00
CA ARG A 39 -4.78 27.59 -3.19
C ARG A 39 -4.59 29.12 -3.15
N ARG A 40 -5.33 29.84 -2.29
CA ARG A 40 -5.43 31.31 -2.31
C ARG A 40 -4.60 32.01 -1.22
N GLY A 41 -3.98 31.28 -0.30
CA GLY A 41 -3.35 31.87 0.90
C GLY A 41 -1.98 31.29 1.24
N LEU A 42 -1.35 31.88 2.25
CA LEU A 42 -0.17 31.33 2.90
C LEU A 42 -0.56 30.06 3.65
N LEU A 43 0.15 28.97 3.40
CA LEU A 43 -0.15 27.66 3.97
C LEU A 43 0.65 27.42 5.27
N PRO A 44 0.05 26.79 6.29
CA PRO A 44 0.77 26.46 7.52
C PRO A 44 1.92 25.47 7.26
N GLY A 45 2.99 25.59 8.05
CA GLY A 45 4.14 24.68 7.97
C GLY A 45 3.97 23.36 8.74
N ASN A 46 2.88 23.17 9.49
CA ASN A 46 2.68 22.00 10.33
C ASN A 46 1.21 21.54 10.41
N ARG A 47 1.03 20.29 10.83
CA ARG A 47 -0.26 19.59 10.91
C ARG A 47 -1.31 20.30 11.77
N ILE A 48 -0.90 20.89 12.90
CA ILE A 48 -1.80 21.57 13.82
C ILE A 48 -2.35 22.84 13.15
N GLY A 49 -1.47 23.65 12.57
CA GLY A 49 -1.84 24.86 11.85
C GLY A 49 -2.79 24.58 10.67
N TRP A 50 -2.58 23.49 9.94
CA TRP A 50 -3.50 23.07 8.87
C TRP A 50 -4.91 22.79 9.39
N LYS A 51 -5.03 22.05 10.50
CA LYS A 51 -6.34 21.79 11.08
C LYS A 51 -6.98 23.08 11.58
N ASP A 52 -6.24 23.92 12.30
CA ASP A 52 -6.82 25.13 12.88
C ASP A 52 -7.26 26.14 11.80
N MET A 53 -6.50 26.24 10.71
CA MET A 53 -6.85 27.09 9.57
C MET A 53 -8.07 26.59 8.79
N PHE A 54 -8.18 25.28 8.55
CA PHE A 54 -9.17 24.74 7.60
C PHE A 54 -10.35 23.99 8.22
N ARG A 55 -10.31 23.67 9.53
CA ARG A 55 -11.38 22.93 10.21
C ARG A 55 -12.72 23.65 10.09
N GLY A 56 -12.77 24.97 10.30
CA GLY A 56 -14.02 25.74 10.18
C GLY A 56 -14.67 25.58 8.79
N ILE A 57 -13.86 25.79 7.75
CA ILE A 57 -14.29 25.67 6.33
C ILE A 57 -14.83 24.26 6.03
N ALA A 58 -14.16 23.22 6.51
CA ALA A 58 -14.62 21.86 6.31
C ALA A 58 -15.87 21.54 7.15
N TYR A 59 -15.92 22.02 8.40
CA TYR A 59 -17.01 21.75 9.35
C TYR A 59 -18.35 22.32 8.89
N GLU A 60 -18.35 23.46 8.18
CA GLU A 60 -19.56 24.01 7.55
C GLU A 60 -20.23 23.05 6.57
N VAL A 61 -19.48 22.11 5.99
CA VAL A 61 -19.99 21.11 5.04
C VAL A 61 -20.22 19.76 5.71
N ILE A 62 -19.27 19.32 6.54
CA ILE A 62 -19.34 18.06 7.26
C ILE A 62 -19.25 18.35 8.77
N PRO A 63 -20.39 18.50 9.48
CA PRO A 63 -20.45 18.89 10.90
C PRO A 63 -19.99 17.76 11.86
N ASN A 64 -18.79 17.27 11.64
CA ASN A 64 -18.08 16.32 12.50
C ASN A 64 -16.60 16.72 12.53
N ARG A 65 -16.13 17.14 13.72
CA ARG A 65 -14.77 17.68 13.91
C ARG A 65 -13.67 16.77 13.35
N ARG A 66 -13.78 15.45 13.55
CA ARG A 66 -12.76 14.49 13.11
C ARG A 66 -12.72 14.33 11.60
N TYR A 67 -13.88 14.38 10.94
CA TYR A 67 -13.97 14.35 9.49
C TYR A 67 -13.55 15.67 8.86
N ALA A 68 -13.91 16.81 9.47
CA ALA A 68 -13.41 18.13 9.05
C ALA A 68 -11.88 18.20 9.11
N ASP A 69 -11.27 17.78 10.23
CA ASP A 69 -9.82 17.64 10.34
C ASP A 69 -9.28 16.63 9.31
N GLY A 70 -9.98 15.52 9.08
CA GLY A 70 -9.61 14.51 8.09
C GLY A 70 -9.53 15.04 6.66
N ALA A 71 -10.45 15.93 6.27
CA ALA A 71 -10.44 16.63 4.99
C ALA A 71 -9.27 17.63 4.90
N ALA A 72 -9.02 18.39 5.96
CA ALA A 72 -7.88 19.31 6.03
C ALA A 72 -6.54 18.58 5.88
N ILE A 73 -6.36 17.47 6.59
CA ILE A 73 -5.14 16.66 6.50
C ILE A 73 -5.00 15.97 5.13
N LEU A 74 -6.10 15.58 4.49
CA LEU A 74 -6.03 15.03 3.13
C LEU A 74 -5.46 16.06 2.14
N VAL A 75 -5.91 17.32 2.21
CA VAL A 75 -5.36 18.40 1.37
C VAL A 75 -3.91 18.72 1.72
N MET A 76 -3.57 18.73 3.02
CA MET A 76 -2.18 18.90 3.46
C MET A 76 -1.25 17.84 2.85
N SER A 77 -1.62 16.56 2.89
CA SER A 77 -0.82 15.49 2.30
C SER A 77 -0.66 15.63 0.79
N ILE A 78 -1.68 16.14 0.09
CA ILE A 78 -1.56 16.48 -1.34
C ILE A 78 -0.54 17.61 -1.54
N TYR A 79 -0.62 18.67 -0.75
CA TYR A 79 0.33 19.78 -0.80
C TYR A 79 1.78 19.33 -0.54
N GLU A 80 2.01 18.49 0.47
CA GLU A 80 3.32 17.92 0.75
C GLU A 80 3.84 17.07 -0.42
N SER A 81 2.97 16.24 -1.02
CA SER A 81 3.31 15.46 -2.20
C SER A 81 3.68 16.34 -3.39
N CYS A 82 2.96 17.44 -3.62
CA CYS A 82 3.29 18.41 -4.67
C CYS A 82 4.68 19.01 -4.48
N ARG A 83 5.03 19.39 -3.24
CA ARG A 83 6.35 19.95 -2.92
C ARG A 83 7.46 18.94 -3.16
N GLU A 84 7.27 17.69 -2.76
CA GLU A 84 8.27 16.65 -2.96
C GLU A 84 8.47 16.31 -4.45
N LEU A 85 7.40 16.36 -5.24
CA LEU A 85 7.43 16.08 -6.67
C LEU A 85 7.76 17.30 -7.56
N GLY A 86 7.89 18.50 -6.98
CA GLY A 86 8.10 19.74 -7.75
C GLY A 86 6.90 20.13 -8.63
N ILE A 87 5.70 19.68 -8.28
CA ILE A 87 4.45 19.98 -8.99
C ILE A 87 3.83 21.25 -8.39
N ASP A 88 3.31 22.13 -9.24
CA ASP A 88 2.55 23.29 -8.76
C ASP A 88 1.23 22.83 -8.10
N PHE A 89 1.10 23.06 -6.79
CA PHE A 89 -0.10 22.73 -6.02
C PHE A 89 -1.37 23.38 -6.58
N ARG A 90 -1.27 24.56 -7.21
CA ARG A 90 -2.43 25.24 -7.81
C ARG A 90 -3.00 24.49 -9.01
N SER A 91 -2.19 23.67 -9.68
CA SER A 91 -2.60 22.86 -10.81
C SER A 91 -3.32 21.55 -10.42
N VAL A 92 -3.30 21.15 -9.15
CA VAL A 92 -3.73 19.80 -8.74
C VAL A 92 -5.23 19.67 -8.61
N GLU A 93 -5.85 18.87 -9.47
CA GLU A 93 -7.27 18.52 -9.39
C GLU A 93 -7.50 17.24 -8.60
N LEU A 94 -8.61 17.19 -7.86
CA LEU A 94 -9.05 15.98 -7.17
C LEU A 94 -9.78 15.09 -8.18
N SER A 95 -9.39 13.82 -8.23
CA SER A 95 -10.08 12.81 -9.03
C SER A 95 -11.46 12.46 -8.44
N ASP A 96 -12.23 11.65 -9.17
CA ASP A 96 -13.52 11.17 -8.68
C ASP A 96 -13.34 10.03 -7.67
N TRP A 97 -13.25 10.39 -6.39
CA TRP A 97 -13.18 9.46 -5.27
C TRP A 97 -14.32 9.71 -4.28
N LEU A 98 -14.73 8.66 -3.59
CA LEU A 98 -15.69 8.73 -2.49
C LEU A 98 -15.09 8.08 -1.26
N VAL A 99 -14.67 8.92 -0.32
CA VAL A 99 -13.96 8.51 0.88
C VAL A 99 -14.38 9.39 2.05
N PHE A 100 -14.25 8.88 3.26
CA PHE A 100 -14.19 9.70 4.46
C PHE A 100 -13.29 9.06 5.50
N GLN A 101 -12.56 9.91 6.23
CA GLN A 101 -11.54 9.47 7.19
C GLN A 101 -11.51 10.40 8.39
N GLN A 102 -11.10 9.86 9.54
CA GLN A 102 -10.57 10.70 10.61
C GLN A 102 -9.08 10.98 10.38
N SER A 103 -8.54 12.04 10.97
CA SER A 103 -7.13 12.39 10.79
C SER A 103 -6.18 11.62 11.72
N GLU A 104 -6.61 11.26 12.93
CA GLU A 104 -5.72 10.74 13.99
C GLU A 104 -5.75 9.23 14.16
N LEU A 105 -4.65 8.69 14.68
CA LEU A 105 -4.66 7.42 15.41
C LEU A 105 -5.34 7.68 16.76
N GLU A 106 -6.36 6.89 17.09
CA GLU A 106 -7.06 7.02 18.37
C GLU A 106 -7.58 5.64 18.79
N TYR A 107 -7.58 5.35 20.09
CA TYR A 107 -8.26 4.18 20.65
C TYR A 107 -9.27 4.57 21.76
N PRO A 108 -10.54 4.14 21.66
CA PRO A 108 -11.17 3.64 20.44
C PRO A 108 -11.28 4.79 19.41
N ASN A 109 -11.11 4.47 18.14
CA ASN A 109 -11.46 5.39 17.07
C ASN A 109 -12.94 5.76 17.18
N ARG A 110 -13.26 7.03 17.37
CA ARG A 110 -14.64 7.45 17.73
C ARG A 110 -15.60 7.40 16.56
N ASN A 111 -15.12 7.64 15.34
CA ASN A 111 -15.97 7.71 14.17
C ASN A 111 -16.10 6.37 13.45
N ILE A 112 -15.04 5.56 13.39
CA ILE A 112 -14.97 4.27 12.68
C ILE A 112 -14.44 3.24 13.69
N THR A 113 -15.32 2.83 14.59
CA THR A 113 -14.98 2.04 15.77
C THR A 113 -15.01 0.55 15.49
N LEU A 114 -13.88 -0.13 15.68
CA LEU A 114 -13.74 -1.58 15.63
C LEU A 114 -14.33 -2.19 16.91
N LYS A 115 -15.15 -3.24 16.74
CA LYS A 115 -15.76 -4.00 17.84
C LYS A 115 -15.24 -5.44 17.90
N PRO A 116 -15.38 -6.14 19.04
CA PRO A 116 -14.85 -7.50 19.24
C PRO A 116 -15.27 -8.57 18.21
N ASN A 117 -16.43 -8.40 17.58
CA ASN A 117 -16.94 -9.26 16.51
C ASN A 117 -16.43 -8.84 15.10
N HIS A 118 -15.36 -8.06 15.04
CA HIS A 118 -14.75 -7.49 13.83
C HIS A 118 -15.69 -6.65 12.96
N GLU A 119 -16.79 -6.14 13.54
CA GLU A 119 -17.66 -5.18 12.88
C GLU A 119 -17.21 -3.74 13.19
N PHE A 120 -17.58 -2.82 12.31
CA PHE A 120 -17.27 -1.40 12.44
C PHE A 120 -18.55 -0.62 12.67
N HIS A 121 -18.58 0.11 13.79
CA HIS A 121 -19.62 1.08 14.06
C HIS A 121 -19.14 2.42 13.51
N ILE A 122 -19.86 2.96 12.53
CA ILE A 122 -19.44 4.12 11.74
C ILE A 122 -20.41 5.27 11.97
N THR A 123 -19.89 6.42 12.40
CA THR A 123 -20.65 7.67 12.53
C THR A 123 -20.82 8.25 11.14
N THR A 124 -22.06 8.50 10.76
CA THR A 124 -22.45 9.00 9.45
C THR A 124 -23.03 10.40 9.58
N ILE A 125 -22.96 11.17 8.51
CA ILE A 125 -23.55 12.50 8.40
C ILE A 125 -24.50 12.48 7.21
N LYS A 126 -25.78 12.78 7.47
CA LYS A 126 -26.83 12.89 6.45
C LYS A 126 -26.78 14.25 5.78
N TYR A 127 -27.43 14.39 4.63
CA TYR A 127 -27.45 15.66 3.88
C TYR A 127 -28.11 16.83 4.64
N ASP A 128 -28.99 16.54 5.59
CA ASP A 128 -29.60 17.52 6.50
C ASP A 128 -28.67 17.90 7.68
N GLY A 129 -27.46 17.36 7.73
CA GLY A 129 -26.48 17.58 8.81
C GLY A 129 -26.71 16.70 10.05
N SER A 130 -27.78 15.90 10.09
CA SER A 130 -28.03 15.01 11.22
C SER A 130 -26.99 13.87 11.29
N ILE A 131 -26.68 13.46 12.52
CA ILE A 131 -25.68 12.44 12.81
C ILE A 131 -26.38 11.07 12.90
N GLY A 132 -25.89 10.12 12.11
CA GLY A 132 -26.28 8.72 12.16
C GLY A 132 -25.17 7.82 12.72
N ARG A 133 -25.51 6.55 12.91
CA ARG A 133 -24.57 5.50 13.31
C ARG A 133 -24.96 4.21 12.62
N VAL A 134 -24.11 3.70 11.75
CA VAL A 134 -24.33 2.46 11.00
C VAL A 134 -23.36 1.38 11.41
N VAL A 135 -23.73 0.12 11.19
CA VAL A 135 -22.88 -1.04 11.44
C VAL A 135 -22.48 -1.65 10.10
N VAL A 136 -21.18 -1.81 9.88
CA VAL A 136 -20.61 -2.45 8.70
C VAL A 136 -19.85 -3.71 9.13
N ARG A 137 -20.14 -4.82 8.47
CA ARG A 137 -19.49 -6.11 8.70
C ARG A 137 -18.65 -6.47 7.49
N PRO A 138 -17.36 -6.11 7.46
CA PRO A 138 -16.51 -6.42 6.33
C PRO A 138 -16.10 -7.90 6.35
N THR A 139 -15.66 -8.38 5.19
CA THR A 139 -14.98 -9.68 5.08
C THR A 139 -13.57 -9.56 5.65
N VAL A 140 -13.30 -10.25 6.76
CA VAL A 140 -12.00 -10.24 7.42
C VAL A 140 -11.26 -11.55 7.17
N PRO A 141 -10.12 -11.53 6.44
CA PRO A 141 -9.25 -12.68 6.29
C PRO A 141 -8.79 -13.22 7.65
N GLY A 142 -8.69 -14.55 7.80
CA GLY A 142 -8.31 -15.19 9.06
C GLY A 142 -6.99 -14.69 9.63
N SER A 143 -6.00 -14.39 8.77
CA SER A 143 -4.72 -13.81 9.18
C SER A 143 -4.84 -12.44 9.83
N TYR A 144 -5.81 -11.62 9.43
CA TYR A 144 -6.00 -10.28 9.99
C TYR A 144 -6.88 -10.26 11.24
N ARG A 145 -7.63 -11.33 11.54
CA ARG A 145 -8.41 -11.39 12.79
C ARG A 145 -7.52 -11.24 14.02
N GLN A 146 -6.38 -11.93 14.05
CA GLN A 146 -5.40 -11.83 15.15
C GLN A 146 -4.89 -10.40 15.35
N LEU A 147 -4.69 -9.66 14.26
CA LEU A 147 -4.28 -8.26 14.33
C LEU A 147 -5.41 -7.35 14.81
N LEU A 148 -6.65 -7.56 14.35
CA LEU A 148 -7.80 -6.79 14.83
C LEU A 148 -8.08 -7.07 16.32
N ASP A 149 -7.97 -8.32 16.75
CA ASP A 149 -8.08 -8.70 18.16
C ASP A 149 -7.00 -8.01 18.99
N ALA A 150 -5.76 -7.99 18.51
CA ALA A 150 -4.65 -7.30 19.17
C ALA A 150 -4.88 -5.78 19.30
N ILE A 151 -5.52 -5.15 18.31
CA ILE A 151 -5.91 -3.73 18.40
C ILE A 151 -6.86 -3.52 19.58
N ILE A 152 -7.85 -4.39 19.74
CA ILE A 152 -8.86 -4.29 20.80
C ILE A 152 -8.25 -4.58 22.17
N THR A 153 -7.56 -5.71 22.30
CA THR A 153 -6.99 -6.16 23.59
C THR A 153 -5.85 -5.26 24.04
N GLY A 154 -4.99 -4.86 23.11
CA GLY A 154 -3.82 -4.01 23.36
C GLY A 154 -4.14 -2.52 23.37
N ARG A 155 -5.40 -2.13 23.12
CA ARG A 155 -5.83 -0.72 23.00
C ARG A 155 -4.96 0.09 22.03
N VAL A 156 -4.59 -0.53 20.91
CA VAL A 156 -3.70 0.08 19.93
C VAL A 156 -4.45 1.18 19.18
N GLU A 157 -3.86 2.38 19.14
CA GLU A 157 -4.41 3.48 18.37
C GLU A 157 -4.35 3.17 16.87
N TYR A 158 -5.45 3.45 16.17
CA TYR A 158 -5.54 3.23 14.73
C TYR A 158 -6.35 4.34 14.06
N MET A 159 -6.11 4.55 12.77
CA MET A 159 -6.92 5.44 11.94
C MET A 159 -7.88 4.60 11.11
N GLY A 160 -9.13 5.03 11.06
CA GLY A 160 -10.18 4.43 10.26
C GLY A 160 -10.51 5.30 9.07
N ARG A 161 -10.72 4.67 7.92
CA ARG A 161 -11.20 5.30 6.70
C ARG A 161 -12.21 4.38 6.03
N VAL A 162 -13.25 4.95 5.44
CA VAL A 162 -14.20 4.22 4.59
C VAL A 162 -14.00 4.68 3.16
N VAL A 163 -13.86 3.74 2.25
CA VAL A 163 -13.77 3.97 0.81
C VAL A 163 -14.97 3.35 0.13
N ILE A 164 -15.67 4.14 -0.67
CA ILE A 164 -16.72 3.65 -1.56
C ILE A 164 -16.05 3.33 -2.89
N ILE A 165 -16.10 2.06 -3.28
CA ILE A 165 -15.48 1.56 -4.51
C ILE A 165 -16.49 1.61 -5.65
N ASP A 166 -17.71 1.18 -5.39
CA ASP A 166 -18.80 1.14 -6.36
C ASP A 166 -20.15 1.27 -5.65
N TYR A 167 -21.15 1.76 -6.36
CA TYR A 167 -22.50 1.89 -5.84
C TYR A 167 -23.50 1.95 -6.99
N GLY A 168 -24.75 1.60 -6.71
CA GLY A 168 -25.80 1.66 -7.71
C GLY A 168 -27.16 1.31 -7.14
N VAL A 169 -28.16 1.25 -8.02
CA VAL A 169 -29.52 0.85 -7.65
C VAL A 169 -29.84 -0.45 -8.37
N ARG A 170 -30.29 -1.45 -7.61
CA ARG A 170 -30.78 -2.72 -8.15
C ARG A 170 -32.06 -3.10 -7.42
N ASN A 171 -33.11 -3.44 -8.16
CA ASN A 171 -34.42 -3.77 -7.60
C ASN A 171 -34.95 -2.71 -6.63
N ASN A 172 -34.84 -1.43 -7.03
CA ASN A 172 -35.21 -0.25 -6.22
C ASN A 172 -34.49 -0.14 -4.85
N ARG A 173 -33.36 -0.83 -4.69
CA ARG A 173 -32.52 -0.77 -3.49
C ARG A 173 -31.14 -0.25 -3.85
N LEU A 174 -30.74 0.82 -3.16
CA LEU A 174 -29.38 1.35 -3.22
C LEU A 174 -28.42 0.33 -2.60
N TRP A 175 -27.33 0.03 -3.30
CA TRP A 175 -26.26 -0.82 -2.83
C TRP A 175 -24.92 -0.08 -2.92
N VAL A 176 -24.01 -0.44 -2.03
CA VAL A 176 -22.65 0.08 -1.94
C VAL A 176 -21.69 -1.10 -1.78
N HIS A 177 -20.68 -1.12 -2.63
CA HIS A 177 -19.47 -1.92 -2.45
C HIS A 177 -18.34 -1.00 -1.99
N GLY A 178 -17.69 -1.34 -0.87
CA GLY A 178 -16.66 -0.49 -0.30
C GLY A 178 -15.62 -1.27 0.49
N GLU A 179 -14.70 -0.55 1.12
CA GLU A 179 -13.74 -1.10 2.06
C GLU A 179 -13.61 -0.22 3.31
N VAL A 180 -13.56 -0.86 4.48
CA VAL A 180 -13.08 -0.21 5.70
C VAL A 180 -11.57 -0.39 5.72
N GLN A 181 -10.84 0.72 5.73
CA GLN A 181 -9.41 0.77 5.87
C GLN A 181 -9.03 1.03 7.33
N VAL A 182 -8.12 0.21 7.85
CA VAL A 182 -7.58 0.32 9.22
C VAL A 182 -6.07 0.53 9.11
N THR A 183 -5.62 1.73 9.46
CA THR A 183 -4.20 2.08 9.49
C THR A 183 -3.65 1.92 10.90
N VAL A 184 -2.63 1.07 11.05
CA VAL A 184 -1.98 0.76 12.32
C VAL A 184 -0.47 1.00 12.25
N PRO A 185 0.18 1.28 13.40
CA PRO A 185 1.63 1.26 13.51
C PRO A 185 2.27 -0.02 12.96
N LEU A 186 3.34 0.14 12.17
CA LEU A 186 3.98 -0.98 11.47
C LEU A 186 4.68 -1.96 12.42
N ASP A 187 5.18 -1.47 13.55
CA ASP A 187 5.77 -2.27 14.63
C ASP A 187 4.74 -3.23 15.25
N VAL A 188 3.51 -2.75 15.54
CA VAL A 188 2.40 -3.59 16.01
C VAL A 188 2.05 -4.65 14.97
N TYR A 189 2.01 -4.27 13.69
CA TYR A 189 1.78 -5.23 12.61
C TYR A 189 2.85 -6.33 12.60
N TYR A 190 4.14 -5.98 12.67
CA TYR A 190 5.22 -6.95 12.69
C TYR A 190 5.21 -7.84 13.93
N GLU A 191 4.94 -7.29 15.11
CA GLU A 191 4.86 -8.07 16.36
C GLU A 191 3.78 -9.16 16.26
N ARG A 192 2.61 -8.82 15.70
CA ARG A 192 1.45 -9.72 15.65
C ARG A 192 1.46 -10.67 14.46
N MET A 193 2.02 -10.24 13.34
CA MET A 193 1.98 -11.00 12.09
C MET A 193 3.26 -11.79 11.80
N ALA A 194 4.25 -11.74 12.71
CA ALA A 194 5.51 -12.48 12.57
C ALA A 194 5.25 -13.99 12.39
N ARG A 195 5.85 -14.55 11.34
CA ARG A 195 5.94 -15.99 11.06
C ARG A 195 7.15 -16.61 11.75
N HIS A 196 8.27 -15.90 11.71
CA HIS A 196 9.50 -16.29 12.40
C HIS A 196 10.05 -15.11 13.20
N ARG A 197 10.36 -15.34 14.47
CA ARG A 197 10.84 -14.30 15.41
C ARG A 197 12.34 -14.10 15.39
N ARG A 198 13.09 -15.11 14.91
CA ARG A 198 14.56 -15.09 14.83
C ARG A 198 14.96 -15.76 13.54
N ASN A 199 16.09 -15.34 12.99
CA ASN A 199 16.71 -15.95 11.83
C ASN A 199 18.22 -16.01 12.11
N ALA A 200 18.77 -17.21 12.19
CA ALA A 200 20.20 -17.48 12.44
C ALA A 200 20.98 -17.77 11.15
N GLY A 201 20.34 -17.60 9.99
CA GLY A 201 20.97 -17.75 8.69
C GLY A 201 22.12 -16.78 8.48
N LYS A 202 22.93 -17.08 7.46
CA LYS A 202 24.06 -16.26 7.02
C LYS A 202 24.07 -15.98 5.52
N LEU A 203 23.24 -16.68 4.75
CA LEU A 203 23.21 -16.56 3.30
C LEU A 203 22.55 -15.27 2.86
N ILE A 204 22.81 -14.92 1.60
CA ILE A 204 22.32 -13.71 0.96
C ILE A 204 21.42 -14.10 -0.20
N GLY A 205 20.25 -13.48 -0.27
CA GLY A 205 19.33 -13.64 -1.38
C GLY A 205 19.32 -12.43 -2.29
N GLY A 206 19.20 -12.64 -3.60
CA GLY A 206 18.89 -11.59 -4.58
C GLY A 206 17.59 -11.92 -5.30
N VAL A 207 16.77 -10.89 -5.58
CA VAL A 207 15.47 -11.07 -6.22
C VAL A 207 15.38 -10.24 -7.50
N ASP A 208 14.92 -10.89 -8.58
CA ASP A 208 14.46 -10.22 -9.80
C ASP A 208 12.93 -10.35 -9.93
N VAL A 209 12.25 -9.20 -10.06
CA VAL A 209 10.78 -9.13 -10.10
C VAL A 209 10.31 -8.80 -11.51
N ASN A 210 9.45 -9.66 -12.05
CA ASN A 210 8.80 -9.47 -13.34
C ASN A 210 7.27 -9.47 -13.20
N THR A 211 6.56 -9.29 -14.32
CA THR A 211 5.08 -9.21 -14.33
C THR A 211 4.38 -10.55 -14.16
N ASP A 212 5.09 -11.65 -14.39
CA ASP A 212 4.59 -13.03 -14.41
C ASP A 212 5.31 -13.95 -13.42
N ARG A 213 6.42 -13.50 -12.82
CA ARG A 213 7.26 -14.31 -11.92
C ARG A 213 8.11 -13.47 -10.99
N ILE A 214 8.61 -14.11 -9.94
CA ILE A 214 9.72 -13.62 -9.10
C ILE A 214 10.83 -14.67 -9.12
N ASN A 215 12.07 -14.27 -9.42
CA ASN A 215 13.23 -15.15 -9.38
C ASN A 215 14.06 -14.84 -8.13
N LEU A 216 14.41 -15.89 -7.39
CA LEU A 216 15.29 -15.85 -6.23
C LEU A 216 16.60 -16.53 -6.58
N VAL A 217 17.70 -15.92 -6.16
CA VAL A 217 19.02 -16.54 -6.11
C VAL A 217 19.54 -16.44 -4.70
N ILE A 218 20.21 -17.50 -4.23
CA ILE A 218 20.83 -17.60 -2.92
C ILE A 218 22.32 -17.82 -3.12
N ILE A 219 23.13 -16.97 -2.50
CA ILE A 219 24.59 -17.05 -2.49
C ILE A 219 25.13 -17.09 -1.06
N ASP A 220 26.35 -17.58 -0.92
CA ASP A 220 27.10 -17.48 0.33
C ASP A 220 27.86 -16.16 0.47
N GLU A 221 28.73 -16.09 1.47
CA GLU A 221 29.53 -14.91 1.81
C GLU A 221 30.68 -14.65 0.84
N ASP A 222 31.09 -15.66 0.07
CA ASP A 222 32.12 -15.56 -0.98
C ASP A 222 31.51 -15.24 -2.34
N GLY A 223 30.19 -15.35 -2.44
CA GLY A 223 29.42 -15.05 -3.65
C GLY A 223 29.14 -16.28 -4.50
N GLU A 224 29.41 -17.48 -4.00
CA GLU A 224 29.11 -18.71 -4.73
C GLU A 224 27.62 -19.00 -4.72
N LEU A 225 27.12 -19.50 -5.85
CA LEU A 225 25.72 -19.87 -6.02
C LEU A 225 25.41 -21.12 -5.18
N ILE A 226 24.50 -20.97 -4.22
CA ILE A 226 24.02 -22.07 -3.38
C ILE A 226 22.75 -22.68 -3.98
N ASP A 227 21.79 -21.82 -4.36
CA ASP A 227 20.51 -22.27 -4.92
C ASP A 227 19.81 -21.15 -5.70
N HIS A 228 18.82 -21.51 -6.53
CA HIS A 228 17.93 -20.57 -7.20
C HIS A 228 16.53 -21.14 -7.37
N ARG A 229 15.51 -20.27 -7.36
CA ARG A 229 14.12 -20.69 -7.53
C ARG A 229 13.26 -19.62 -8.19
N THR A 230 12.40 -20.04 -9.11
CA THR A 230 11.40 -19.16 -9.74
C THR A 230 10.00 -19.43 -9.18
N PHE A 231 9.32 -18.35 -8.80
CA PHE A 231 7.94 -18.35 -8.32
C PHE A 231 7.02 -17.78 -9.40
N TRP A 232 6.37 -18.67 -10.15
CA TRP A 232 5.51 -18.31 -11.28
C TRP A 232 4.09 -17.89 -10.84
N PHE A 233 3.55 -16.89 -11.52
CA PHE A 233 2.16 -16.45 -11.45
C PHE A 233 1.70 -15.95 -12.83
N SER A 234 2.08 -16.66 -13.89
CA SER A 234 1.83 -16.27 -15.28
C SER A 234 0.35 -16.07 -15.60
N GLU A 235 -0.55 -16.76 -14.88
CA GLU A 235 -2.00 -16.65 -14.99
C GLU A 235 -2.52 -15.21 -14.73
N VAL A 236 -1.80 -14.39 -13.95
CA VAL A 236 -2.23 -13.02 -13.66
C VAL A 236 -2.01 -12.09 -14.86
N THR A 237 -1.22 -12.51 -15.84
CA THR A 237 -0.92 -11.70 -17.02
C THR A 237 -1.96 -11.83 -18.12
N THR A 238 -2.82 -12.86 -18.06
CA THR A 238 -3.89 -13.12 -19.01
C THR A 238 -4.84 -11.93 -19.16
N ARG A 239 -5.26 -11.65 -20.40
CA ARG A 239 -6.18 -10.55 -20.70
C ARG A 239 -7.51 -10.75 -19.97
N GLY A 240 -7.99 -9.70 -19.30
CA GLY A 240 -9.24 -9.73 -18.55
C GLY A 240 -9.13 -10.35 -17.14
N PHE A 241 -7.93 -10.76 -16.70
CA PHE A 241 -7.77 -11.33 -15.37
C PHE A 241 -8.11 -10.29 -14.28
N PRO A 242 -9.00 -10.61 -13.31
CA PRO A 242 -9.41 -9.64 -12.30
C PRO A 242 -8.24 -9.19 -11.41
N LYS A 243 -8.03 -7.88 -11.30
CA LYS A 243 -6.92 -7.28 -10.52
C LYS A 243 -6.90 -7.72 -9.06
N HIS A 244 -8.05 -7.88 -8.42
CA HIS A 244 -8.13 -8.34 -7.03
C HIS A 244 -7.64 -9.80 -6.88
N LYS A 245 -7.98 -10.67 -7.84
CA LYS A 245 -7.48 -12.06 -7.86
C LYS A 245 -5.98 -12.10 -8.12
N ALA A 246 -5.47 -11.24 -9.01
CA ALA A 246 -4.04 -11.18 -9.32
C ALA A 246 -3.22 -10.92 -8.05
N TRP A 247 -3.65 -9.94 -7.24
CA TRP A 247 -2.96 -9.62 -6.00
C TRP A 247 -3.05 -10.71 -4.93
N SER A 248 -4.12 -11.52 -4.92
CA SER A 248 -4.21 -12.68 -4.04
C SER A 248 -3.15 -13.72 -4.39
N ILE A 249 -3.03 -14.08 -5.66
CA ILE A 249 -2.04 -15.05 -6.17
C ILE A 249 -0.62 -14.56 -5.91
N ILE A 250 -0.33 -13.30 -6.25
CA ILE A 250 0.99 -12.72 -6.01
C ILE A 250 1.33 -12.66 -4.53
N SER A 251 0.37 -12.31 -3.68
CA SER A 251 0.61 -12.27 -2.23
C SER A 251 0.92 -13.65 -1.67
N MET A 252 0.31 -14.71 -2.22
CA MET A 252 0.64 -16.09 -1.90
C MET A 252 2.07 -16.45 -2.35
N ARG A 253 2.43 -16.13 -3.60
CA ARG A 253 3.79 -16.36 -4.12
C ARG A 253 4.88 -15.60 -3.36
N ILE A 254 4.59 -14.39 -2.87
CA ILE A 254 5.51 -13.65 -1.99
C ILE A 254 5.69 -14.38 -0.65
N HIS A 255 4.63 -14.97 -0.09
CA HIS A 255 4.76 -15.77 1.14
C HIS A 255 5.57 -17.05 0.89
N GLU A 256 5.34 -17.75 -0.22
CA GLU A 256 6.15 -18.91 -0.62
C GLU A 256 7.63 -18.55 -0.80
N LEU A 257 7.91 -17.42 -1.48
CA LEU A 257 9.26 -16.87 -1.66
C LEU A 257 9.95 -16.66 -0.31
N LEU A 258 9.30 -15.94 0.62
CA LEU A 258 9.91 -15.56 1.89
C LEU A 258 10.08 -16.77 2.82
N ASP A 259 9.14 -17.71 2.79
CA ASP A 259 9.24 -18.97 3.53
C ASP A 259 10.40 -19.82 3.02
N TYR A 260 10.52 -19.98 1.70
CA TYR A 260 11.64 -20.68 1.06
C TYR A 260 12.98 -20.01 1.38
N THR A 261 13.02 -18.68 1.28
CA THR A 261 14.21 -17.87 1.58
C THR A 261 14.66 -18.08 3.03
N TYR A 262 13.73 -18.03 3.98
CA TYR A 262 14.01 -18.26 5.40
C TYR A 262 14.53 -19.68 5.66
N ASN A 263 13.85 -20.70 5.13
CA ASN A 263 14.18 -22.11 5.37
C ASN A 263 15.53 -22.51 4.74
N ASN A 264 15.99 -21.80 3.72
CA ASN A 264 17.33 -21.96 3.13
C ASN A 264 18.41 -21.10 3.83
N GLY A 265 18.14 -20.52 5.00
CA GLY A 265 19.16 -19.85 5.80
C GLY A 265 19.59 -18.48 5.26
N VAL A 266 18.76 -17.85 4.43
CA VAL A 266 19.01 -16.47 3.97
C VAL A 266 18.68 -15.48 5.09
N LYS A 267 19.64 -14.63 5.42
CA LYS A 267 19.51 -13.57 6.44
C LYS A 267 19.15 -12.23 5.86
N THR A 268 19.73 -11.91 4.70
CA THR A 268 19.55 -10.63 4.03
C THR A 268 19.11 -10.85 2.59
N LEU A 269 18.04 -10.18 2.20
CA LEU A 269 17.45 -10.22 0.86
C LEU A 269 17.68 -8.87 0.19
N PHE A 270 18.24 -8.89 -1.02
CA PHE A 270 18.47 -7.72 -1.84
C PHE A 270 17.41 -7.58 -2.92
N LEU A 271 16.83 -6.39 -3.01
CA LEU A 271 15.84 -6.00 -4.02
C LEU A 271 16.35 -4.79 -4.79
N GLU A 272 15.86 -4.58 -6.01
CA GLU A 272 16.05 -3.29 -6.69
C GLU A 272 15.34 -2.17 -5.92
N ASN A 273 15.92 -0.97 -5.88
CA ASN A 273 15.34 0.16 -5.14
C ASN A 273 14.01 0.66 -5.79
N PRO A 274 12.85 0.53 -5.10
CA PRO A 274 11.56 0.96 -5.65
C PRO A 274 11.45 2.48 -5.81
N GLU A 275 12.19 3.31 -5.04
CA GLU A 275 12.18 4.77 -5.20
C GLU A 275 12.80 5.20 -6.53
N VAL A 276 13.89 4.53 -6.93
CA VAL A 276 14.55 4.77 -8.22
C VAL A 276 13.60 4.38 -9.35
N LEU A 277 12.91 3.25 -9.22
CA LEU A 277 11.89 2.79 -10.19
C LEU A 277 10.69 3.74 -10.24
N GLY A 278 10.24 4.25 -9.09
CA GLY A 278 9.14 5.21 -8.96
C GLY A 278 9.45 6.58 -9.57
N ARG A 279 10.66 7.11 -9.37
CA ARG A 279 11.13 8.35 -10.01
C ARG A 279 11.27 8.20 -11.51
N LEU A 280 11.83 7.08 -11.99
CA LEU A 280 11.93 6.79 -13.43
C LEU A 280 10.55 6.74 -14.09
N ARG A 281 9.56 6.14 -13.41
CA ARG A 281 8.16 6.15 -13.86
C ARG A 281 7.61 7.58 -14.01
N LEU A 282 7.84 8.45 -13.04
CA LEU A 282 7.38 9.85 -13.09
C LEU A 282 8.01 10.59 -14.29
N VAL A 283 9.32 10.44 -14.48
CA VAL A 283 10.06 11.03 -15.61
C VAL A 283 9.54 10.53 -16.96
N TRP A 284 9.25 9.24 -17.09
CA TRP A 284 8.66 8.69 -18.33
C TRP A 284 7.25 9.20 -18.60
N ILE A 285 6.44 9.41 -17.56
CA ILE A 285 5.11 10.03 -17.68
C ILE A 285 5.24 11.49 -18.15
N MET A 286 6.19 12.24 -17.59
CA MET A 286 6.42 13.65 -17.93
C MET A 286 7.01 13.84 -19.34
N ASN A 287 7.88 12.94 -19.79
CA ASN A 287 8.58 13.07 -21.08
C ASN A 287 7.76 12.55 -22.28
N GLY A 288 6.50 12.13 -22.09
CA GLY A 288 5.63 11.69 -23.19
C GLY A 288 6.09 10.41 -23.89
N ASP A 289 7.05 9.67 -23.31
CA ASP A 289 7.73 8.52 -23.92
C ASP A 289 6.87 7.23 -23.77
N ARG A 290 5.61 7.36 -24.18
CA ARG A 290 4.59 6.31 -24.19
C ARG A 290 4.88 5.31 -25.31
N LYS A 291 5.93 4.50 -25.16
CA LYS A 291 5.94 3.19 -25.86
C LYS A 291 4.74 2.40 -25.32
N HIS A 292 3.70 2.23 -26.14
CA HIS A 292 2.38 1.63 -25.86
C HIS A 292 1.82 1.79 -24.43
N GLU A 293 0.76 2.59 -24.32
CA GLU A 293 0.11 3.06 -23.07
C GLU A 293 -0.18 1.98 -22.00
N ASN A 294 -0.49 0.75 -22.42
CA ASN A 294 -0.85 -0.36 -21.51
C ASN A 294 0.34 -1.21 -21.02
N TYR A 295 1.47 -1.26 -21.74
CA TYR A 295 2.55 -2.19 -21.45
C TYR A 295 3.50 -1.64 -20.36
N ASN A 296 3.98 -0.40 -20.53
CA ASN A 296 4.96 0.20 -19.60
C ASN A 296 4.35 0.58 -18.23
N TYR A 297 3.06 0.94 -18.20
CA TYR A 297 2.34 1.22 -16.94
C TYR A 297 2.16 -0.06 -16.12
N LYS A 298 1.72 -1.16 -16.75
CA LYS A 298 1.55 -2.45 -16.07
C LYS A 298 2.89 -2.99 -15.57
N VAL A 299 3.97 -2.88 -16.36
CA VAL A 299 5.28 -3.40 -15.99
C VAL A 299 5.92 -2.60 -14.84
N SER A 300 5.93 -1.27 -14.90
CA SER A 300 6.58 -0.43 -13.87
C SER A 300 5.82 -0.39 -12.54
N VAL A 301 4.48 -0.26 -12.59
CA VAL A 301 3.64 -0.20 -11.39
C VAL A 301 3.63 -1.54 -10.68
N PHE A 302 3.51 -2.63 -11.42
CA PHE A 302 3.37 -3.96 -10.83
C PHE A 302 4.68 -4.46 -10.23
N ARG A 303 5.82 -4.25 -10.90
CA ARG A 303 7.15 -4.60 -10.35
C ARG A 303 7.43 -3.84 -9.05
N SER A 304 7.27 -2.52 -9.06
CA SER A 304 7.52 -1.68 -7.88
C SER A 304 6.62 -2.08 -6.71
N SER A 305 5.32 -2.29 -6.97
CA SER A 305 4.38 -2.73 -5.92
C SER A 305 4.65 -4.16 -5.42
N ILE A 306 5.20 -5.07 -6.24
CA ILE A 306 5.63 -6.39 -5.76
C ILE A 306 6.87 -6.26 -4.88
N ILE A 307 7.88 -5.47 -5.29
CA ILE A 307 9.09 -5.20 -4.51
C ILE A 307 8.72 -4.59 -3.15
N GLU A 308 7.87 -3.58 -3.12
CA GLU A 308 7.36 -2.96 -1.88
C GLU A 308 6.67 -3.99 -0.98
N ARG A 309 5.86 -4.90 -1.56
CA ARG A 309 5.21 -5.97 -0.78
C ARG A 309 6.18 -7.01 -0.25
N ILE A 310 7.22 -7.38 -1.01
CA ILE A 310 8.29 -8.24 -0.52
C ILE A 310 9.01 -7.55 0.64
N ALA A 311 9.39 -6.29 0.46
CA ALA A 311 10.08 -5.48 1.46
C ALA A 311 9.26 -5.37 2.76
N MET A 312 7.97 -5.09 2.65
CA MET A 312 7.06 -5.02 3.80
C MET A 312 6.86 -6.37 4.48
N LYS A 313 6.84 -7.49 3.75
CA LYS A 313 6.56 -8.81 4.33
C LYS A 313 7.80 -9.56 4.82
N ALA A 314 8.98 -9.28 4.30
CA ALA A 314 10.21 -9.96 4.69
C ALA A 314 10.53 -9.88 6.21
N PRO A 315 10.27 -8.76 6.91
CA PRO A 315 10.43 -8.70 8.37
C PRO A 315 9.55 -9.70 9.13
N LEU A 316 8.40 -10.13 8.58
CA LEU A 316 7.57 -11.18 9.18
C LEU A 316 8.31 -12.52 9.27
N TYR A 317 9.32 -12.72 8.43
CA TYR A 317 10.17 -13.91 8.39
C TYR A 317 11.53 -13.64 9.04
N SER A 318 11.71 -12.52 9.77
CA SER A 318 13.00 -12.10 10.32
C SER A 318 14.12 -11.97 9.26
N ILE A 319 13.75 -11.71 8.00
CA ILE A 319 14.67 -11.46 6.89
C ILE A 319 14.90 -9.95 6.78
N ARG A 320 16.16 -9.53 6.70
CA ARG A 320 16.53 -8.12 6.49
C ARG A 320 16.45 -7.80 5.01
N VAL A 321 15.86 -6.66 4.65
CA VAL A 321 15.81 -6.19 3.26
C VAL A 321 16.79 -5.06 3.08
N ARG A 322 17.55 -5.12 1.99
CA ARG A 322 18.42 -4.04 1.52
C ARG A 322 18.18 -3.80 0.04
N TYR A 323 18.49 -2.59 -0.41
CA TYR A 323 18.27 -2.20 -1.79
C TYR A 323 19.58 -2.07 -2.56
N VAL A 324 19.55 -2.41 -3.84
CA VAL A 324 20.63 -2.14 -4.80
C VAL A 324 20.14 -1.19 -5.90
N ASN A 325 21.06 -0.48 -6.54
CA ASN A 325 20.75 0.35 -7.69
C ASN A 325 20.48 -0.54 -8.93
N PRO A 326 19.34 -0.35 -9.64
CA PRO A 326 19.01 -1.15 -10.82
C PRO A 326 19.94 -0.92 -12.03
N LYS A 327 20.78 0.14 -12.05
CA LYS A 327 21.65 0.42 -13.20
C LYS A 327 22.60 -0.75 -13.52
N GLY A 328 22.56 -1.26 -14.75
CA GLY A 328 23.50 -2.26 -15.27
C GLY A 328 23.22 -3.71 -14.86
N THR A 329 22.00 -4.06 -14.42
CA THR A 329 21.60 -5.45 -14.11
C THR A 329 21.19 -6.27 -15.35
N THR A 330 21.09 -5.60 -16.51
CA THR A 330 20.58 -6.16 -17.76
C THR A 330 21.57 -5.81 -18.89
N ASN A 331 22.11 -6.82 -19.57
CA ASN A 331 23.05 -6.71 -20.71
C ASN A 331 24.48 -6.18 -20.39
N SER A 332 25.10 -6.61 -19.29
CA SER A 332 26.55 -6.43 -19.06
C SER A 332 27.33 -7.69 -19.48
N THR A 333 28.63 -7.56 -19.77
CA THR A 333 29.50 -8.72 -20.05
C THR A 333 29.48 -9.74 -18.91
N GLU A 334 29.43 -9.26 -17.66
CA GLU A 334 29.27 -10.08 -16.46
C GLU A 334 27.98 -10.92 -16.50
N HIS A 335 26.89 -10.38 -17.05
CA HIS A 335 25.61 -11.09 -17.16
C HIS A 335 25.71 -12.29 -18.11
N GLU A 336 26.35 -12.12 -19.28
CA GLU A 336 26.56 -13.21 -20.25
C GLU A 336 27.52 -14.29 -19.73
N GLU A 337 28.60 -13.89 -19.06
CA GLU A 337 29.55 -14.82 -18.44
C GLU A 337 28.89 -15.66 -17.35
N LEU A 338 28.02 -15.06 -16.53
CA LEU A 338 27.29 -15.76 -15.47
C LEU A 338 26.29 -16.78 -16.03
N MET A 339 25.55 -16.42 -17.07
CA MET A 339 24.65 -17.34 -17.77
C MET A 339 25.41 -18.56 -18.30
N ARG A 340 26.62 -18.36 -18.85
CA ARG A 340 27.47 -19.47 -19.35
C ARG A 340 28.07 -20.30 -18.22
N ARG A 341 28.54 -19.67 -17.14
CA ARG A 341 29.23 -20.35 -16.02
C ARG A 341 28.29 -21.23 -15.21
N TYR A 342 27.09 -20.76 -14.92
CA TYR A 342 26.14 -21.44 -14.04
C TYR A 342 24.89 -21.98 -14.76
N GLY A 343 24.80 -21.85 -16.08
CA GLY A 343 23.65 -22.32 -16.88
C GLY A 343 22.35 -21.58 -16.57
N LEU A 344 22.43 -20.36 -16.03
CA LEU A 344 21.28 -19.60 -15.57
C LEU A 344 20.51 -18.97 -16.74
N ASP A 345 19.18 -18.89 -16.62
CA ASP A 345 18.40 -18.04 -17.51
C ASP A 345 18.65 -16.55 -17.18
N ARG A 346 18.32 -15.68 -18.13
CA ARG A 346 18.53 -14.23 -18.04
C ARG A 346 18.02 -13.63 -16.73
N HIS A 347 16.84 -14.04 -16.27
CA HIS A 347 16.24 -13.43 -15.08
C HIS A 347 16.89 -13.94 -13.78
N THR A 348 17.29 -15.21 -13.76
CA THR A 348 18.07 -15.76 -12.65
C THR A 348 19.46 -15.11 -12.60
N ALA A 349 20.09 -14.84 -13.73
CA ALA A 349 21.34 -14.06 -13.79
C ALA A 349 21.17 -12.63 -13.25
N SER A 350 20.05 -11.94 -13.53
CA SER A 350 19.75 -10.64 -12.94
C SER A 350 19.57 -10.71 -11.42
N ALA A 351 18.88 -11.74 -10.89
CA ALA A 351 18.75 -11.95 -9.45
C ALA A 351 20.10 -12.22 -8.77
N TYR A 352 20.99 -12.98 -9.41
CA TYR A 352 22.35 -13.23 -8.94
C TYR A 352 23.18 -11.94 -8.88
N LEU A 353 23.14 -11.10 -9.93
CA LEU A 353 23.82 -9.79 -9.93
C LEU A 353 23.33 -8.89 -8.79
N THR A 354 22.03 -8.91 -8.51
CA THR A 354 21.44 -8.20 -7.37
C THR A 354 22.02 -8.70 -6.04
N ALA A 355 22.12 -10.02 -5.84
CA ALA A 355 22.72 -10.62 -4.64
C ALA A 355 24.20 -10.22 -4.49
N LEU A 356 25.00 -10.39 -5.54
CA LEU A 356 26.44 -10.09 -5.54
C LEU A 356 26.72 -8.61 -5.27
N ARG A 357 25.99 -7.71 -5.92
CA ARG A 357 26.14 -6.27 -5.67
C ARG A 357 25.81 -5.92 -4.23
N GLY A 358 24.75 -6.54 -3.73
CA GLY A 358 24.37 -6.42 -2.33
C GLY A 358 25.51 -6.84 -1.41
N LEU A 359 26.09 -8.02 -1.61
CA LEU A 359 27.23 -8.53 -0.86
C LEU A 359 28.43 -7.57 -0.91
N LYS A 360 28.80 -7.08 -2.11
CA LYS A 360 29.91 -6.12 -2.29
C LYS A 360 29.71 -4.79 -1.57
N HIS A 361 28.47 -4.33 -1.38
CA HIS A 361 28.16 -3.09 -0.65
C HIS A 361 28.05 -3.31 0.87
N GLN A 362 28.06 -4.55 1.37
CA GLN A 362 28.12 -4.83 2.80
C GLN A 362 29.55 -4.89 3.36
N ARG A 363 30.52 -5.18 2.49
CA ARG A 363 31.96 -5.10 2.76
C ARG A 363 32.42 -3.66 2.54
#